data_AF-A0A1W9VY25-F1
#
_entry.id   AF-A0A1W9VY25-F1
#
_cell.length_a   1.000
_cell.length_b   1.000
_cell.length_c   1.000
_cell.angle_alpha   90.00
_cell.angle_beta   90.00
_cell.angle_gamma   90.00
#
_symmetry.space_group_name_H-M   'P 1'
#
loop_
_entity.id
_entity.type
_entity.pdbx_description
1 polymer ?
#
loop_
_entity_poly.entity_id
_entity_poly.type
_entity_poly.pdbx_seq_one_letter_code
_entity_poly.pdbx_strand_id
1 'polypeptide(L)'
;MMYNIFGNYGLAIIGITILIKLVLLPLTLKQDKSMGAMKKLQPKLEALKEKYKNDSQTLNQKTIELYKIHKVNPASGCLPILLQMPILFALFGVLRKTGANGGVIAVGSKFLWLTLSQPDPIYLLPLLNGAVSYFQQKLMSASQGSSNPQMKMMTYMFPVMMIFISYKMPSGLQLYWFISSLASVAQQYYIMSRREEA
;
A
#
# COMPACT_ATOMS: atom_id res chain seq x y z
N MET A 1 -16.85 -2.57 -18.90
CA MET A 1 -16.16 -1.44 -19.58
C MET A 1 -14.73 -1.79 -19.95
N MET A 2 -13.79 -1.99 -19.01
CA MET A 2 -12.39 -2.33 -19.33
C MET A 2 -12.21 -3.65 -20.11
N TYR A 3 -12.93 -4.71 -19.76
CA TYR A 3 -12.88 -5.98 -20.51
C TYR A 3 -13.28 -5.81 -21.99
N ASN A 4 -14.28 -4.98 -22.28
CA ASN A 4 -14.75 -4.75 -23.65
C ASN A 4 -13.72 -3.98 -24.50
N ILE A 5 -12.77 -3.30 -23.86
CA ILE A 5 -11.69 -2.57 -24.54
C ILE A 5 -10.52 -3.51 -24.85
N PHE A 6 -10.18 -4.41 -23.92
CA PHE A 6 -8.96 -5.23 -24.02
C PHE A 6 -9.21 -6.71 -24.39
N GLY A 7 -10.43 -7.21 -24.29
CA GLY A 7 -10.78 -8.63 -24.47
C GLY A 7 -10.15 -9.59 -23.44
N ASN A 8 -9.37 -9.07 -22.48
CA ASN A 8 -8.59 -9.86 -21.54
C ASN A 8 -8.77 -9.34 -20.10
N TYR A 9 -9.15 -10.22 -19.19
CA TYR A 9 -9.40 -9.88 -17.79
C TYR A 9 -8.16 -9.43 -17.02
N GLY A 10 -6.97 -9.93 -17.35
CA GLY A 10 -5.72 -9.49 -16.74
C GLY A 10 -5.38 -8.05 -17.13
N LEU A 11 -5.52 -7.71 -18.42
CA LEU A 11 -5.36 -6.33 -18.89
C LEU A 11 -6.43 -5.40 -18.30
N ALA A 12 -7.67 -5.89 -18.15
CA ALA A 12 -8.72 -5.14 -17.48
C ALA A 12 -8.38 -4.84 -16.01
N ILE A 13 -7.80 -5.81 -15.28
CA ILE A 13 -7.31 -5.63 -13.90
C ILE A 13 -6.19 -4.59 -13.86
N ILE A 14 -5.22 -4.64 -14.78
CA ILE A 14 -4.14 -3.66 -14.86
C ILE A 14 -4.73 -2.26 -15.11
N GLY A 15 -5.58 -2.12 -16.13
CA GLY A 15 -6.16 -0.84 -16.51
C GLY A 15 -6.98 -0.20 -15.39
N ILE A 16 -7.85 -0.97 -14.70
CA ILE A 16 -8.64 -0.42 -13.59
C ILE A 16 -7.73 -0.03 -12.41
N THR A 17 -6.66 -0.78 -12.16
CA THR A 17 -5.69 -0.46 -11.10
C THR A 17 -5.02 0.88 -11.36
N ILE A 18 -4.52 1.09 -12.58
CA ILE A 18 -3.88 2.35 -12.97
C ILE A 18 -4.89 3.51 -12.92
N LEU A 19 -6.11 3.31 -13.40
CA LEU A 19 -7.16 4.33 -13.34
C LEU A 19 -7.45 4.75 -11.89
N ILE A 20 -7.61 3.78 -10.99
CA ILE A 20 -7.81 4.06 -9.56
C ILE A 20 -6.62 4.87 -9.00
N LYS A 21 -5.38 4.48 -9.31
CA LYS A 21 -4.18 5.22 -8.87
C LYS A 21 -4.15 6.65 -9.37
N LEU A 22 -4.52 6.88 -10.63
CA LEU A 22 -4.58 8.23 -11.21
C LEU A 22 -5.65 9.10 -10.54
N VAL A 23 -6.84 8.54 -10.29
CA VAL A 23 -7.91 9.25 -9.56
C VAL A 23 -7.49 9.61 -8.13
N LEU A 24 -6.72 8.73 -7.48
CA LEU A 24 -6.27 8.91 -6.11
C LEU A 24 -4.96 9.70 -5.99
N LEU A 25 -4.25 9.92 -7.09
CA LEU A 25 -3.00 10.67 -7.15
C LEU A 25 -3.04 12.01 -6.38
N PRO A 26 -4.03 12.92 -6.58
CA PRO A 26 -4.07 14.17 -5.83
C PRO A 26 -4.20 13.97 -4.31
N LEU A 27 -4.93 12.94 -3.89
CA LEU A 27 -5.05 12.59 -2.47
C LEU A 27 -3.71 12.11 -1.93
N THR A 28 -3.01 11.22 -2.65
CA THR A 28 -1.72 10.67 -2.22
C THR A 28 -0.62 11.73 -2.20
N LEU A 29 -0.63 12.71 -3.11
CA LEU A 29 0.28 13.86 -3.05
C LEU A 29 0.07 14.71 -1.79
N LYS A 30 -1.19 14.94 -1.39
CA LYS A 30 -1.51 15.63 -0.12
C LYS A 30 -1.06 14.81 1.10
N GLN A 31 -1.22 13.48 1.05
CA GLN A 31 -0.72 12.57 2.09
C GLN A 31 0.79 12.68 2.23
N ASP A 32 1.57 12.58 1.14
CA ASP A 32 3.03 12.65 1.20
C ASP A 32 3.52 14.00 1.76
N LYS A 33 2.89 15.12 1.39
CA LYS A 33 3.19 16.44 1.99
C LYS A 33 2.97 16.44 3.51
N SER A 34 1.90 15.82 3.99
CA SER A 34 1.64 15.65 5.43
C SER A 34 2.70 14.77 6.11
N MET A 35 3.14 13.69 5.43
CA MET A 35 4.22 12.82 5.93
C MET A 35 5.55 13.56 6.01
N GLY A 36 5.87 14.41 5.02
CA GLY A 36 7.05 15.27 5.04
C GLY A 36 7.04 16.25 6.22
N ALA A 37 5.88 16.82 6.56
CA ALA A 37 5.74 17.66 7.75
C ALA A 37 5.95 16.85 9.06
N MET A 38 5.47 15.61 9.12
CA MET A 38 5.74 14.71 10.26
C MET A 38 7.24 14.39 10.39
N LYS A 39 7.94 14.16 9.28
CA LYS A 39 9.40 13.91 9.30
C LYS A 39 10.16 15.08 9.93
N LYS A 40 9.77 16.33 9.66
CA LYS A 40 10.39 17.52 10.28
C LYS A 40 10.22 17.58 11.81
N LEU A 41 9.20 16.90 12.36
CA LEU A 41 8.93 16.86 13.80
C LEU A 41 9.63 15.71 14.52
N GLN A 42 10.26 14.77 13.80
CA GLN A 42 10.95 13.65 14.43
C GLN A 42 12.00 14.00 15.47
N PRO A 43 12.92 14.96 15.26
CA PRO A 43 13.91 15.26 16.29
C PRO A 43 13.25 15.74 17.59
N LYS A 44 12.13 16.48 17.49
CA LYS A 44 11.34 16.89 18.66
C LYS A 44 10.61 15.71 19.30
N LEU A 45 10.12 14.77 18.51
CA LEU A 45 9.48 13.55 19.00
C LEU A 45 10.49 12.65 19.72
N GLU A 46 11.71 12.52 19.20
CA GLU A 46 12.80 11.77 19.83
C GLU A 46 13.23 12.42 21.14
N ALA A 47 13.35 13.75 21.18
CA ALA A 47 13.62 14.48 22.42
C ALA A 47 12.49 14.31 23.47
N LEU A 48 11.21 14.29 23.06
CA LEU A 48 10.10 14.00 23.95
C LEU A 48 10.15 12.56 24.48
N LYS A 49 10.41 11.58 23.61
CA LYS A 49 10.59 10.18 24.00
C LYS A 49 11.71 10.04 25.01
N GLU A 50 12.79 10.80 24.85
CA GLU A 50 13.90 10.77 25.78
C GLU A 50 13.58 11.41 27.14
N LYS A 51 12.91 12.57 27.11
CA LYS A 51 12.50 13.29 28.32
C LYS A 51 11.49 12.51 29.17
N TYR A 52 10.59 11.76 28.53
CA TYR A 52 9.49 11.05 29.17
C TYR A 52 9.58 9.52 29.03
N LYS A 53 10.81 8.95 28.96
CA LYS A 53 11.03 7.48 28.79
C LYS A 53 10.20 6.62 29.76
N ASN A 54 10.04 7.09 31.00
CA ASN A 54 9.36 6.35 32.08
C ASN A 54 7.91 6.78 32.32
N ASP A 55 7.40 7.76 31.56
CA ASP A 55 6.05 8.30 31.71
C ASP A 55 5.31 8.24 30.37
N SER A 56 4.80 7.05 30.06
CA SER A 56 4.07 6.77 28.82
C SER A 56 2.81 7.62 28.67
N GLN A 57 2.14 7.97 29.78
CA GLN A 57 0.94 8.81 29.73
C GLN A 57 1.28 10.23 29.31
N THR A 58 2.26 10.85 29.97
CA THR A 58 2.72 12.20 29.60
C THR A 58 3.35 12.23 28.22
N LEU A 59 4.10 11.19 27.84
CA LEU A 59 4.66 11.06 26.49
C LEU A 59 3.57 11.08 25.41
N ASN A 60 2.49 10.33 25.59
CA ASN A 60 1.37 10.31 24.65
C ASN A 60 0.68 11.67 24.55
N GLN A 61 0.41 12.31 25.70
CA GLN A 61 -0.21 13.64 25.73
C GLN A 61 0.67 14.68 25.00
N LYS A 62 1.97 14.73 25.32
CA LYS A 62 2.91 15.68 24.71
C LYS A 62 3.15 15.41 23.23
N THR A 63 3.09 14.16 22.80
CA THR A 63 3.15 13.80 21.38
C THR A 63 1.94 14.35 20.62
N ILE A 64 0.72 14.19 21.15
CA ILE A 64 -0.50 14.75 20.55
C ILE A 64 -0.45 16.28 20.53
N GLU A 65 0.01 16.90 21.63
CA GLU A 65 0.16 18.35 21.74
C GLU A 65 1.15 18.89 20.69
N LEU A 66 2.31 18.24 20.52
CA LEU A 66 3.31 18.58 19.52
C LEU A 66 2.71 18.56 18.10
N TYR A 67 1.96 17.52 17.75
CA TYR A 67 1.29 17.43 16.45
C TYR A 67 0.24 18.54 16.25
N LYS A 68 -0.55 18.85 17.28
CA LYS A 68 -1.56 19.92 17.24
C LYS A 68 -0.92 21.30 17.07
N ILE A 69 0.12 21.62 17.84
CA ILE A 69 0.85 22.91 17.76
C ILE A 69 1.40 23.12 16.36
N HIS A 70 1.95 22.07 15.76
CA HIS A 70 2.51 22.13 14.41
C HIS A 70 1.49 21.88 13.29
N LYS A 71 0.20 21.72 13.62
CA LYS A 71 -0.92 21.48 12.69
C LYS A 71 -0.68 20.28 11.75
N VAL A 72 -0.07 19.22 12.28
CA VAL A 72 0.23 18.00 11.53
C VAL A 72 -0.73 16.89 11.96
N ASN A 73 -1.35 16.20 11.00
CA ASN A 73 -2.30 15.11 11.29
C ASN A 73 -1.61 13.73 11.24
N PRO A 74 -1.53 12.98 12.36
CA PRO A 74 -0.94 11.63 12.37
C PRO A 74 -1.77 10.60 11.59
N ALA A 75 -3.08 10.83 11.41
CA ALA A 75 -3.96 9.93 10.67
C ALA A 75 -3.65 9.89 9.15
N SER A 76 -2.92 10.89 8.63
CA SER A 76 -2.48 10.88 7.23
C SER A 76 -1.61 9.67 6.88
N GLY A 77 -0.92 9.06 7.86
CA GLY A 77 -0.08 7.88 7.66
C GLY A 77 -0.82 6.55 7.55
N CYS A 78 -2.03 6.43 8.11
CA CYS A 78 -2.84 5.21 8.03
C CYS A 78 -3.91 5.26 6.92
N LEU A 79 -4.14 6.45 6.33
CA LEU A 79 -5.11 6.66 5.26
C LEU A 79 -4.91 5.75 4.03
N PRO A 80 -3.67 5.41 3.59
CA PRO A 80 -3.46 4.45 2.51
C PRO A 80 -4.05 3.06 2.80
N ILE A 81 -3.97 2.59 4.04
CA ILE A 81 -4.51 1.28 4.45
C ILE A 81 -6.03 1.32 4.45
N LEU A 82 -6.63 2.38 5.00
CA LEU A 82 -8.08 2.55 5.05
C LEU A 82 -8.70 2.58 3.66
N LEU A 83 -8.02 3.22 2.70
CA LEU A 83 -8.49 3.29 1.33
C LEU A 83 -8.35 1.97 0.57
N GLN A 84 -7.33 1.18 0.91
CA GLN A 84 -7.07 -0.11 0.26
C GLN A 84 -8.08 -1.20 0.67
N MET A 85 -8.61 -1.14 1.90
CA MET A 85 -9.52 -2.16 2.44
C MET A 85 -10.81 -2.33 1.61
N PRO A 86 -11.58 -1.27 1.25
CA PRO A 86 -12.77 -1.40 0.41
C PRO A 86 -12.47 -2.04 -0.96
N ILE A 87 -11.34 -1.68 -1.58
CA ILE A 87 -10.97 -2.19 -2.91
C ILE A 87 -10.63 -3.68 -2.82
N LEU A 88 -9.96 -4.10 -1.75
CA LEU A 88 -9.68 -5.51 -1.47
C LEU A 88 -10.99 -6.30 -1.34
N PHE A 89 -11.96 -5.83 -0.55
CA PHE A 89 -13.24 -6.50 -0.38
C PHE A 89 -14.05 -6.59 -1.67
N ALA A 90 -14.05 -5.51 -2.47
CA ALA A 90 -14.72 -5.48 -3.75
C ALA A 90 -14.12 -6.50 -4.73
N LEU A 91 -12.79 -6.52 -4.88
CA LEU A 91 -12.11 -7.47 -5.77
C LEU A 91 -12.22 -8.91 -5.29
N PHE A 92 -12.07 -9.15 -3.99
CA PHE A 92 -12.22 -10.47 -3.40
C PHE A 92 -13.65 -11.00 -3.56
N GLY A 93 -14.66 -10.16 -3.37
CA GLY A 93 -16.07 -10.49 -3.60
C GLY A 93 -16.35 -10.85 -5.06
N VAL A 94 -15.80 -10.07 -6.00
CA VAL A 94 -15.93 -10.33 -7.44
C VAL A 94 -15.25 -11.64 -7.85
N LEU A 95 -14.07 -11.94 -7.29
CA LEU A 95 -13.29 -13.14 -7.60
C LEU A 95 -13.85 -14.43 -6.98
N ARG A 96 -14.58 -14.35 -5.87
CA ARG A 96 -15.23 -15.51 -5.23
C ARG A 96 -16.63 -15.83 -5.75
N LYS A 97 -17.37 -14.86 -6.30
CA LYS A 97 -18.71 -15.08 -6.88
C LYS A 97 -18.68 -15.72 -8.29
N THR A 98 -17.49 -16.03 -8.77
CA THR A 98 -17.22 -16.68 -10.04
C THR A 98 -17.64 -18.16 -10.01
N GLY A 99 -18.91 -18.46 -10.26
CA GLY A 99 -19.34 -19.85 -10.50
C GLY A 99 -20.81 -20.17 -10.31
N ALA A 100 -21.59 -19.39 -9.54
CA ALA A 100 -22.99 -19.76 -9.28
C ALA A 100 -24.02 -18.76 -9.80
N ASN A 101 -23.82 -17.44 -9.71
CA ASN A 101 -24.82 -16.44 -10.12
C ASN A 101 -24.18 -15.05 -10.35
N GLY A 102 -23.51 -14.81 -11.49
CA GLY A 102 -23.10 -13.45 -11.91
C GLY A 102 -21.71 -12.95 -11.47
N GLY A 103 -20.68 -13.79 -11.49
CA GLY A 103 -19.29 -13.34 -11.37
C GLY A 103 -18.83 -12.55 -12.61
N VAL A 104 -18.07 -11.45 -12.41
CA VAL A 104 -17.65 -10.53 -13.49
C VAL A 104 -16.49 -11.09 -14.33
N ILE A 105 -15.67 -11.97 -13.76
CA ILE A 105 -14.56 -12.64 -14.46
C ILE A 105 -15.05 -14.00 -14.97
N ALA A 106 -14.78 -14.38 -16.21
CA ALA A 106 -15.17 -15.73 -16.65
C ALA A 106 -14.34 -16.79 -15.91
N VAL A 107 -14.98 -17.87 -15.45
CA VAL A 107 -14.29 -19.02 -14.85
C VAL A 107 -13.22 -19.51 -15.84
N GLY A 108 -11.99 -19.68 -15.38
CA GLY A 108 -10.88 -20.14 -16.23
C GLY A 108 -10.17 -19.04 -17.05
N SER A 109 -10.48 -17.76 -16.81
CA SER A 109 -9.77 -16.65 -17.46
C SER A 109 -8.27 -16.71 -17.22
N LYS A 110 -7.51 -16.75 -18.32
CA LYS A 110 -6.03 -16.82 -18.30
C LYS A 110 -5.40 -15.46 -18.56
N PHE A 111 -4.27 -15.22 -17.90
CA PHE A 111 -3.38 -14.10 -18.19
C PHE A 111 -1.95 -14.55 -17.94
N LEU A 112 -1.12 -14.55 -18.98
CA LEU A 112 0.22 -15.15 -18.92
C LEU A 112 0.14 -16.62 -18.44
N TRP A 113 0.88 -16.99 -17.39
CA TRP A 113 0.81 -18.32 -16.75
C TRP A 113 -0.31 -18.44 -15.70
N LEU A 114 -1.06 -17.37 -15.46
CA LEU A 114 -2.04 -17.30 -14.38
C LEU A 114 -3.41 -17.76 -14.85
N THR A 115 -4.12 -18.47 -13.98
CA THR A 115 -5.58 -18.61 -14.06
C THR A 115 -6.18 -17.72 -12.98
N LEU A 116 -6.78 -16.59 -13.37
CA LEU A 116 -7.05 -15.44 -12.48
C LEU A 116 -7.94 -15.75 -11.27
N SER A 117 -8.78 -16.78 -11.38
CA SER A 117 -9.66 -17.25 -10.30
C SER A 117 -8.99 -18.25 -9.34
N GLN A 118 -7.81 -18.76 -9.69
CA GLN A 118 -7.06 -19.76 -8.93
C GLN A 118 -5.74 -19.16 -8.41
N PRO A 119 -5.13 -19.75 -7.37
CA PRO A 119 -3.76 -19.40 -6.97
C PRO A 119 -2.76 -19.48 -8.11
N ASP A 120 -1.66 -18.72 -8.01
CA ASP A 120 -0.56 -18.80 -8.98
C ASP A 120 0.05 -20.22 -8.96
N PRO A 121 0.03 -20.96 -10.08
CA PRO A 121 0.50 -22.34 -10.12
C PRO A 121 2.00 -22.50 -9.83
N ILE A 122 2.81 -21.46 -10.05
CA ILE A 122 4.27 -21.51 -9.86
C ILE A 122 4.76 -20.63 -8.71
N TYR A 123 3.84 -19.97 -7.99
CA TYR A 123 4.16 -19.08 -6.85
C TYR A 123 5.15 -17.94 -7.15
N LEU A 124 5.29 -17.55 -8.42
CA LEU A 124 6.14 -16.44 -8.82
C LEU A 124 5.55 -15.09 -8.37
N LEU A 125 4.25 -14.90 -8.54
CA LEU A 125 3.54 -13.66 -8.24
C LEU A 125 3.48 -13.33 -6.74
N PRO A 126 3.32 -14.28 -5.80
CA PRO A 126 3.50 -14.04 -4.37
C PRO A 126 4.90 -13.51 -4.04
N LEU A 127 5.96 -14.11 -4.59
CA LEU A 127 7.34 -13.66 -4.36
C LEU A 127 7.58 -12.25 -4.90
N LEU A 128 7.10 -11.98 -6.11
CA LEU A 128 7.18 -10.65 -6.72
C LEU A 128 6.41 -9.60 -5.89
N ASN A 129 5.24 -9.96 -5.37
CA ASN A 129 4.47 -9.10 -4.46
C ASN A 129 5.24 -8.80 -3.17
N GLY A 130 5.88 -9.80 -2.57
CA GLY A 130 6.73 -9.61 -1.40
C GLY A 130 7.90 -8.68 -1.69
N ALA A 131 8.62 -8.91 -2.79
CA ALA A 131 9.75 -8.08 -3.20
C ALA A 131 9.32 -6.62 -3.43
N VAL A 132 8.28 -6.40 -4.24
CA VAL A 132 7.76 -5.05 -4.50
C VAL A 132 7.22 -4.38 -3.24
N SER A 133 6.53 -5.12 -2.36
CA SER A 133 6.03 -4.58 -1.09
C SER A 133 7.16 -4.17 -0.16
N TYR A 134 8.27 -4.92 -0.15
CA TYR A 134 9.48 -4.54 0.58
C TYR A 134 10.06 -3.23 0.04
N PHE A 135 10.24 -3.12 -1.29
CA PHE A 135 10.73 -1.88 -1.90
C PHE A 135 9.79 -0.69 -1.63
N GLN A 136 8.48 -0.90 -1.74
CA GLN A 136 7.46 0.10 -1.44
C GLN A 136 7.60 0.60 0.01
N GLN A 137 7.69 -0.31 0.98
CA GLN A 137 7.83 0.07 2.38
C GLN A 137 9.18 0.70 2.71
N LYS A 138 10.26 0.25 2.06
CA LYS A 138 11.58 0.84 2.23
C LYS A 138 11.59 2.30 1.77
N LEU A 139 10.98 2.61 0.62
CA LEU A 139 10.82 3.98 0.13
C LEU A 139 9.96 4.83 1.07
N MET A 140 8.84 4.29 1.56
CA MET A 140 7.98 4.99 2.52
C MET A 140 8.67 5.22 3.88
N SER A 141 9.54 4.32 4.30
CA SER A 141 10.29 4.45 5.56
C SER A 141 11.40 5.49 5.43
N ALA A 142 12.09 5.52 4.28
CA ALA A 142 13.08 6.55 3.96
C ALA A 142 12.45 7.96 3.90
N SER A 143 11.23 8.06 3.35
CA SER A 143 10.49 9.33 3.29
C SER A 143 10.00 9.82 4.67
N GLN A 144 9.90 8.91 5.65
CA GLN A 144 9.45 9.21 7.02
C GLN A 144 10.59 9.46 8.01
N GLY A 145 11.79 8.89 7.83
CA GLY A 145 12.96 9.14 8.70
C GLY A 145 12.93 8.43 10.06
N SER A 146 11.88 7.67 10.39
CA SER A 146 11.70 7.15 11.75
C SER A 146 12.60 5.96 12.03
N SER A 147 13.42 6.06 13.08
CA SER A 147 14.21 4.97 13.66
C SER A 147 13.38 3.98 14.51
N ASN A 148 12.05 4.13 14.55
CA ASN A 148 11.15 3.38 15.44
C ASN A 148 11.16 1.87 15.13
N PRO A 149 11.47 0.99 16.12
CA PRO A 149 11.42 -0.47 15.96
C PRO A 149 10.11 -1.00 15.36
N GLN A 150 8.98 -0.38 15.68
CA GLN A 150 7.66 -0.78 15.15
C GLN A 150 7.56 -0.58 13.63
N MET A 151 8.15 0.51 13.10
CA MET A 151 8.18 0.77 11.66
C MET A 151 9.12 -0.20 10.95
N LYS A 152 10.30 -0.49 11.54
CA LYS A 152 11.22 -1.51 11.02
C LYS A 152 10.53 -2.88 10.94
N MET A 153 9.79 -3.26 11.98
CA MET A 153 9.02 -4.50 11.97
C MET A 153 8.01 -4.50 10.83
N MET A 154 7.28 -3.40 10.59
CA MET A 154 6.36 -3.30 9.45
C MET A 154 7.10 -3.47 8.12
N THR A 155 8.24 -2.80 7.92
CA THR A 155 9.03 -2.83 6.68
C THR A 155 9.46 -4.25 6.28
N TYR A 156 9.88 -5.08 7.24
CA TYR A 156 10.43 -6.42 6.97
C TYR A 156 9.41 -7.54 7.16
N MET A 157 8.55 -7.45 8.17
CA MET A 157 7.61 -8.53 8.51
C MET A 157 6.38 -8.54 7.59
N PHE A 158 5.85 -7.37 7.24
CA PHE A 158 4.65 -7.29 6.40
C PHE A 158 4.84 -7.88 4.99
N PRO A 159 5.96 -7.66 4.27
CA PRO A 159 6.17 -8.27 2.95
C PRO A 159 6.29 -9.79 3.04
N VAL A 160 6.96 -10.30 4.08
CA VAL A 160 7.06 -11.74 4.34
C VAL A 160 5.68 -12.33 4.60
N MET A 161 4.90 -11.71 5.49
CA MET A 161 3.52 -12.12 5.77
C MET A 161 2.64 -12.07 4.51
N MET A 162 2.82 -11.06 3.65
CA MET A 162 2.10 -10.93 2.39
C MET A 162 2.41 -12.07 1.43
N ILE A 163 3.64 -12.58 1.37
CA ILE A 163 3.98 -13.77 0.58
C ILE A 163 3.16 -14.97 1.07
N PHE A 164 3.16 -15.22 2.39
CA PHE A 164 2.42 -16.35 2.98
C PHE A 164 0.90 -16.24 2.78
N ILE A 165 0.33 -15.05 2.91
CA ILE A 165 -1.10 -14.83 2.68
C ILE A 165 -1.44 -14.98 1.18
N SER A 166 -0.62 -14.40 0.31
CA SER A 166 -0.86 -14.39 -1.14
C SER A 166 -0.78 -15.79 -1.76
N TYR A 167 -0.02 -16.71 -1.16
CA TYR A 167 0.12 -18.08 -1.66
C TYR A 167 -1.23 -18.79 -1.89
N LYS A 168 -2.24 -18.55 -1.05
CA LYS A 168 -3.59 -19.16 -1.18
C LYS A 168 -4.60 -18.28 -1.93
N MET A 169 -4.23 -17.08 -2.34
CA MET A 169 -5.16 -16.12 -2.92
C MET A 169 -5.30 -16.30 -4.44
N PRO A 170 -6.46 -15.99 -5.03
CA PRO A 170 -6.61 -15.94 -6.48
C PRO A 170 -5.58 -15.00 -7.12
N SER A 171 -4.93 -15.48 -8.18
CA SER A 171 -3.86 -14.76 -8.87
C SER A 171 -4.32 -13.43 -9.49
N GLY A 172 -5.62 -13.27 -9.79
CA GLY A 172 -6.18 -11.97 -10.21
C GLY A 172 -6.11 -10.90 -9.12
N LEU A 173 -6.31 -11.28 -7.85
CA LEU A 173 -6.13 -10.37 -6.71
C LEU A 173 -4.66 -10.04 -6.51
N GLN A 174 -3.80 -11.04 -6.67
CA GLN A 174 -2.35 -10.85 -6.56
C GLN A 174 -1.81 -9.96 -7.68
N LEU A 175 -2.36 -10.06 -8.89
CA LEU A 175 -2.01 -9.21 -10.03
C LEU A 175 -2.40 -7.76 -9.75
N TYR A 176 -3.62 -7.54 -9.25
CA TYR A 176 -4.05 -6.22 -8.80
C TYR A 176 -3.08 -5.64 -7.75
N TRP A 177 -2.74 -6.43 -6.72
CA TRP A 177 -1.83 -5.98 -5.66
C TRP A 177 -0.47 -5.60 -6.23
N PHE A 178 0.09 -6.46 -7.08
CA PHE A 178 1.40 -6.26 -7.67
C PHE A 178 1.47 -4.96 -8.48
N ILE A 179 0.48 -4.74 -9.36
CA ILE A 179 0.40 -3.54 -10.19
C ILE A 179 0.13 -2.30 -9.32
N SER A 180 -0.71 -2.41 -8.29
CA SER A 180 -0.99 -1.33 -7.35
C SER A 180 0.27 -0.91 -6.59
N SER A 181 1.06 -1.86 -6.11
CA SER A 181 2.31 -1.60 -5.40
C SER A 181 3.41 -1.07 -6.32
N LEU A 182 3.53 -1.58 -7.55
CA LEU A 182 4.43 -1.02 -8.57
C LEU A 182 4.09 0.44 -8.87
N ALA A 183 2.81 0.75 -9.08
CA ALA A 183 2.36 2.13 -9.29
C ALA A 183 2.69 3.02 -8.08
N SER A 184 2.50 2.52 -6.85
CA SER A 184 2.88 3.25 -5.63
C SER A 184 4.39 3.51 -5.56
N VAL A 185 5.23 2.53 -5.93
CA VAL A 185 6.69 2.68 -5.96
C VAL A 185 7.09 3.74 -6.99
N ALA A 186 6.57 3.63 -8.22
CA ALA A 186 6.85 4.61 -9.28
C ALA A 186 6.41 6.02 -8.86
N GLN A 187 5.22 6.14 -8.26
CA GLN A 187 4.72 7.41 -7.75
C GLN A 187 5.61 7.97 -6.63
N GLN A 188 6.00 7.15 -5.65
CA GLN A 188 6.85 7.60 -4.54
C GLN A 188 8.22 8.04 -5.04
N TYR A 189 8.79 7.31 -6.00
CA TYR A 189 10.06 7.66 -6.63
C TYR A 189 9.97 9.03 -7.33
N TYR A 190 8.92 9.27 -8.12
CA TYR A 190 8.66 10.56 -8.77
C TYR A 190 8.48 11.71 -7.75
N ILE A 191 7.79 11.46 -6.64
CA ILE A 191 7.61 12.49 -5.59
C ILE A 191 8.94 12.82 -4.92
N MET A 192 9.78 11.80 -4.65
CA MET A 192 11.09 11.98 -4.03
C MET A 192 12.05 12.76 -4.93
N SER A 193 12.12 12.43 -6.22
CA SER A 193 12.99 13.15 -7.16
C SER A 193 12.64 14.65 -7.24
N ARG A 194 11.34 14.98 -7.26
CA ARG A 194 10.89 16.38 -7.27
C ARG A 194 11.14 17.15 -5.96
N ARG A 195 11.35 16.45 -4.84
CA ARG A 195 11.73 17.08 -3.56
C ARG A 195 13.22 17.39 -3.47
N GLU A 196 14.06 16.71 -4.23
CA GLU A 196 15.51 16.98 -4.27
C GLU A 196 15.82 18.19 -5.16
N GLU A 197 14.95 18.47 -6.13
CA GLU A 197 15.05 19.63 -7.03
C GLU A 197 14.53 20.96 -6.43
N ALA A 198 13.87 20.93 -5.26
CA ALA A 198 13.15 22.06 -4.65
C ALA A 198 13.71 22.45 -3.27
#